data_AF-A0A418WAJ2-F1
#
_entry.id   AF-A0A418WAJ2-F1
#
_cell.length_a   1.000
_cell.length_b   1.000
_cell.length_c   1.000
_cell.angle_alpha   90.00
_cell.angle_beta   90.00
_cell.angle_gamma   90.00
#
_symmetry.space_group_name_H-M   'P 1'
#
loop_
_entity.id
_entity.type
_entity.pdbx_description
1 polymer ?
#
loop_
_entity_poly.entity_id
_entity_poly.type
_entity_poly.pdbx_seq_one_letter_code
_entity_poly.pdbx_strand_id
1 'polypeptide(L)'
;MAHITSYANNTKWRKLQQKMAGLASKAPIWQIKYLGLDHFGKSDGEWFYHFRLEEYEKIEWCDLTPAKSPDAISLSDIALICKMIGLETEVMENSVRVIGYRLT
;
A
#
# COMPACT_ATOMS: atom_id res chain seq x y z
N MET A 1 -15.12 22.99 -5.06
CA MET A 1 -14.41 22.46 -3.88
C MET A 1 -13.99 21.05 -4.23
N ALA A 2 -12.72 20.68 -4.03
CA ALA A 2 -12.31 19.29 -4.26
C ALA A 2 -12.96 18.40 -3.19
N HIS A 3 -13.58 17.30 -3.60
CA HIS A 3 -14.13 16.31 -2.67
C HIS A 3 -13.11 15.20 -2.44
N ILE A 4 -12.99 14.74 -1.20
CA ILE A 4 -12.10 13.62 -0.86
C ILE A 4 -12.97 12.38 -0.65
N THR A 5 -12.70 11.33 -1.41
CA THR A 5 -13.38 10.04 -1.29
C THR A 5 -12.46 8.99 -0.67
N SER A 6 -12.96 8.26 0.33
CA SER A 6 -12.23 7.17 1.02
C SER A 6 -12.49 5.82 0.37
N TYR A 7 -11.43 5.07 0.06
CA TYR A 7 -11.49 3.73 -0.57
C TYR A 7 -10.99 2.61 0.36
N ALA A 8 -10.18 2.96 1.35
CA ALA A 8 -9.70 2.05 2.38
C ALA A 8 -10.08 2.54 3.79
N ASN A 9 -10.51 1.62 4.64
CA ASN A 9 -10.76 1.88 6.06
C ASN A 9 -9.70 1.19 6.94
N ASN A 10 -9.71 1.48 8.24
CA ASN A 10 -8.74 0.94 9.20
C ASN A 10 -8.67 -0.60 9.19
N THR A 11 -9.78 -1.28 8.95
CA THR A 11 -9.82 -2.74 8.86
C THR A 11 -9.06 -3.26 7.63
N LYS A 12 -9.24 -2.62 6.46
CA LYS A 12 -8.51 -3.01 5.25
C LYS A 12 -7.02 -2.76 5.38
N TRP A 13 -6.62 -1.60 5.92
CA TRP A 13 -5.21 -1.28 6.17
C TRP A 13 -4.55 -2.26 7.14
N ARG A 14 -5.23 -2.59 8.25
CA ARG A 14 -4.74 -3.58 9.21
C ARG A 14 -4.59 -4.98 8.59
N LYS A 15 -5.53 -5.41 7.76
CA LYS A 15 -5.43 -6.70 7.05
C LYS A 15 -4.24 -6.72 6.09
N LEU A 16 -4.02 -5.62 5.37
CA LEU A 16 -2.87 -5.48 4.47
C LEU A 16 -1.56 -5.60 5.25
N GLN A 17 -1.44 -4.87 6.37
CA GLN A 17 -0.31 -4.97 7.29
C GLN A 17 -0.02 -6.41 7.68
N GLN A 18 -1.03 -7.11 8.20
CA GLN A 18 -0.89 -8.45 8.74
C GLN A 18 -0.46 -9.43 7.65
N LYS A 19 -1.05 -9.33 6.46
CA LYS A 19 -0.70 -10.17 5.32
C LYS A 19 0.74 -9.93 4.89
N MET A 20 1.14 -8.68 4.73
CA MET A 20 2.48 -8.34 4.28
C MET A 20 3.56 -8.63 5.33
N ALA A 21 3.26 -8.43 6.62
CA ALA A 21 4.18 -8.76 7.72
C ALA A 21 4.41 -10.27 7.80
N GLY A 22 3.38 -11.08 7.52
CA GLY A 22 3.48 -12.53 7.41
C GLY A 22 4.36 -13.03 6.26
N LEU A 23 4.73 -12.17 5.29
CA LEU A 23 5.65 -12.53 4.21
C LEU A 23 7.12 -12.49 4.63
N ALA A 24 7.44 -11.90 5.79
CA ALA A 24 8.81 -11.75 6.29
C ALA A 24 9.76 -11.19 5.21
N SER A 25 10.85 -11.88 4.89
CA SER A 25 11.84 -11.47 3.88
C SER A 25 11.30 -11.38 2.45
N LYS A 26 10.09 -11.90 2.19
CA LYS A 26 9.42 -11.84 0.89
C LYS A 26 8.53 -10.59 0.72
N ALA A 27 8.37 -9.79 1.78
CA ALA A 27 7.51 -8.63 1.75
C ALA A 27 7.93 -7.64 0.64
N PRO A 28 6.97 -6.97 -0.01
CA PRO A 28 7.30 -5.97 -1.02
C PRO A 28 7.83 -4.69 -0.35
N ILE A 29 8.45 -3.86 -1.17
CA ILE A 29 8.86 -2.51 -0.85
C ILE A 29 7.64 -1.59 -0.92
N TRP A 30 7.50 -0.74 0.09
CA TRP A 30 6.39 0.19 0.22
C TRP A 30 6.80 1.60 -0.18
N GLN A 31 5.95 2.32 -0.90
CA GLN A 31 6.08 3.75 -1.12
C GLN A 31 4.73 4.42 -0.91
N ILE A 32 4.70 5.58 -0.25
CA ILE A 32 3.47 6.22 0.21
C ILE A 32 3.34 7.63 -0.32
N LYS A 33 2.12 8.06 -0.62
CA LYS A 33 1.79 9.47 -0.81
C LYS A 33 0.65 9.85 0.13
N TYR A 34 0.83 10.95 0.84
CA TYR A 34 -0.22 11.52 1.68
C TYR A 34 -0.98 12.61 0.94
N LEU A 35 -2.26 12.76 1.27
CA LEU A 35 -3.12 13.82 0.78
C LEU A 35 -2.52 15.20 1.05
N GLY A 36 -2.56 16.06 0.04
CA GLY A 36 -2.08 17.44 0.14
C GLY A 36 -0.55 17.60 0.16
N LEU A 37 0.21 16.51 0.01
CA LEU A 37 1.64 16.59 -0.22
C LEU A 37 1.95 16.41 -1.72
N ASP A 38 2.74 17.33 -2.27
CA ASP A 38 3.20 17.27 -3.66
C ASP A 38 4.33 16.25 -3.88
N HIS A 39 4.82 15.63 -2.80
CA HIS A 39 5.88 14.64 -2.82
C HIS A 39 5.40 13.32 -2.19
N PHE A 40 6.07 12.23 -2.57
CA PHE A 40 5.85 10.90 -2.01
C PHE A 40 7.06 10.46 -1.17
N GLY A 41 6.82 9.58 -0.21
CA GLY A 41 7.82 9.02 0.66
C GLY A 41 8.88 8.21 -0.08
N LYS A 42 10.04 8.01 0.57
CA LYS A 42 11.05 7.09 0.06
C LYS A 42 10.50 5.68 0.05
N SER A 43 10.99 4.87 -0.88
CA SER A 43 10.73 3.44 -0.89
C SER A 43 11.33 2.79 0.35
N ASP A 44 10.54 2.02 1.08
CA ASP A 44 10.91 1.44 2.36
C ASP A 44 10.61 -0.07 2.39
N GLY A 45 11.65 -0.88 2.62
CA GLY A 45 11.55 -2.33 2.79
C GLY A 45 11.25 -2.76 4.22
N GLU A 46 11.45 -1.87 5.19
CA GLU A 46 11.18 -2.09 6.60
C GLU A 46 9.90 -1.35 7.03
N TRP A 47 8.90 -1.35 6.17
CA TRP A 47 7.71 -0.51 6.31
C TRP A 47 6.84 -0.80 7.54
N PHE A 48 7.07 -1.89 8.28
CA PHE A 48 6.21 -2.38 9.36
C PHE A 48 6.04 -1.40 10.53
N TYR A 49 6.96 -0.44 10.72
CA TYR A 49 6.84 0.62 11.72
C TYR A 49 5.82 1.70 11.32
N HIS A 50 5.69 1.99 10.02
CA HIS A 50 4.76 3.02 9.49
C HIS A 50 3.30 2.67 9.76
N PHE A 51 3.02 1.38 9.99
CA PHE A 51 1.68 0.91 10.27
C PHE A 51 1.25 1.05 11.74
N ARG A 52 2.06 1.64 12.62
CA ARG A 52 1.71 1.81 14.05
C ARG A 52 1.10 3.17 14.37
N LEU A 53 1.26 4.15 13.51
CA LEU A 53 0.71 5.49 13.70
C LEU A 53 -0.57 5.60 12.87
N GLU A 54 -1.54 6.38 13.34
CA GLU A 54 -2.87 6.63 12.75
C GLU A 54 -2.79 7.36 11.38
N GLU A 55 -1.74 7.12 10.62
CA GLU A 55 -1.36 7.82 9.40
C GLU A 55 -2.16 7.36 8.17
N TYR A 56 -2.88 6.23 8.25
CA TYR A 56 -3.71 5.76 7.15
C TYR A 56 -4.79 6.75 6.73
N GLU A 57 -5.26 7.58 7.67
CA GLU A 57 -6.32 8.56 7.46
C GLU A 57 -5.94 9.64 6.46
N LYS A 58 -4.67 9.71 6.08
CA LYS A 58 -4.15 10.69 5.13
C LYS A 58 -3.52 10.06 3.90
N ILE A 59 -3.53 8.73 3.75
CA ILE A 59 -2.87 8.07 2.62
C ILE A 59 -3.70 8.26 1.35
N GLU A 60 -3.19 9.05 0.41
CA GLU A 60 -3.77 9.11 -0.93
C GLU A 60 -3.63 7.73 -1.59
N TRP A 61 -2.41 7.22 -1.65
CA TRP A 61 -2.12 5.88 -2.14
C TRP A 61 -0.79 5.35 -1.58
N CYS A 62 -0.60 4.04 -1.69
CA CYS A 62 0.69 3.42 -1.51
C CYS A 62 0.98 2.41 -2.63
N ASP A 63 2.22 2.39 -3.10
CA ASP A 63 2.71 1.43 -4.08
C ASP A 63 3.39 0.25 -3.38
N LEU A 64 3.02 -0.95 -3.80
CA LEU A 64 3.59 -2.22 -3.37
C LEU A 64 4.43 -2.81 -4.50
N THR A 65 5.74 -2.74 -4.36
CA THR A 65 6.70 -3.17 -5.38
C THR A 65 7.43 -4.43 -4.92
N PRO A 66 7.44 -5.54 -5.69
CA PRO A 66 8.28 -6.70 -5.37
C PRO A 66 9.72 -6.30 -5.05
N ALA A 67 10.28 -6.86 -3.98
CA ALA A 67 11.69 -6.64 -3.66
C ALA A 67 12.60 -7.25 -4.74
N LYS A 68 13.84 -6.75 -4.84
CA LYS A 68 14.87 -7.29 -5.75
C LYS A 68 15.53 -8.54 -5.16
N SER A 69 14.73 -9.58 -4.92
CA SER A 69 15.17 -10.87 -4.40
C SER A 69 14.47 -12.00 -5.17
N PRO A 70 15.14 -13.13 -5.46
CA PRO A 70 14.51 -14.29 -6.09
C PRO A 70 13.30 -14.83 -5.34
N ASP A 71 13.27 -14.66 -4.01
CA ASP A 71 12.19 -15.12 -3.13
C ASP A 71 11.09 -14.08 -2.90
N ALA A 72 11.20 -12.90 -3.51
CA ALA A 72 10.22 -11.83 -3.34
C ALA A 72 8.83 -12.27 -3.83
N ILE A 73 7.79 -11.78 -3.14
CA ILE A 73 6.43 -11.98 -3.60
C ILE A 73 6.24 -11.42 -5.02
N SER A 74 5.53 -12.15 -5.87
CA SER A 74 5.27 -11.71 -7.24
C SER A 74 4.25 -10.56 -7.29
N LEU A 75 4.27 -9.76 -8.36
CA LEU A 75 3.29 -8.70 -8.58
C LEU A 75 1.84 -9.24 -8.60
N SER A 76 1.64 -10.41 -9.21
CA SER A 76 0.34 -11.09 -9.24
C SER A 76 -0.15 -11.52 -7.86
N ASP A 77 0.75 -12.00 -6.99
CA ASP A 77 0.38 -12.40 -5.64
C ASP A 77 0.05 -11.20 -4.76
N ILE A 78 0.78 -10.08 -4.94
CA ILE A 78 0.43 -8.81 -4.29
C ILE A 78 -0.98 -8.38 -4.71
N ALA A 79 -1.27 -8.37 -6.01
CA ALA A 79 -2.59 -8.00 -6.53
C ALA A 79 -3.69 -8.91 -5.99
N LEU A 80 -3.42 -10.22 -5.90
CA LEU A 80 -4.35 -11.20 -5.33
C LEU A 80 -4.62 -10.93 -3.84
N ILE A 81 -3.59 -10.66 -3.04
CA ILE A 81 -3.75 -10.28 -1.62
C ILE A 81 -4.62 -9.03 -1.48
N CYS A 82 -4.35 -7.98 -2.27
CA CYS A 82 -5.13 -6.75 -2.22
C CYS A 82 -6.61 -6.99 -2.59
N LYS A 83 -6.85 -7.78 -3.64
CA LYS A 83 -8.19 -8.18 -4.06
C LYS A 83 -8.92 -8.97 -2.98
N MET A 84 -8.25 -9.92 -2.30
CA MET A 84 -8.83 -10.69 -1.20
C MET A 84 -9.20 -9.84 0.01
N ILE A 85 -8.48 -8.73 0.25
CA ILE A 85 -8.81 -7.77 1.32
C ILE A 85 -9.97 -6.85 0.90
N GLY A 86 -10.25 -6.74 -0.41
CA GLY A 86 -11.22 -5.82 -0.97
C GLY A 86 -10.68 -4.39 -1.07
N LEU A 87 -9.38 -4.23 -1.29
CA LEU A 87 -8.74 -2.94 -1.54
C LEU A 87 -9.00 -2.48 -2.97
N GLU A 88 -9.19 -1.18 -3.14
CA GLU A 88 -9.17 -0.55 -4.46
C GLU A 88 -7.72 -0.45 -4.93
N THR A 89 -7.43 -0.93 -6.14
CA THR A 89 -6.05 -0.99 -6.64
C THR A 89 -5.91 -0.66 -8.10
N GLU A 90 -4.77 -0.08 -8.46
CA GLU A 90 -4.30 0.06 -9.84
C GLU A 90 -3.05 -0.79 -10.03
N VAL A 91 -3.06 -1.69 -11.01
CA VAL A 91 -1.86 -2.46 -11.36
C VAL A 91 -1.02 -1.61 -12.29
N MET A 92 0.18 -1.27 -11.83
CA MET A 92 1.19 -0.54 -12.58
C MET A 92 2.19 -1.54 -13.20
N GLU A 93 3.15 -1.05 -13.98
CA GLU A 93 4.17 -1.90 -14.61
C GLU A 93 4.95 -2.76 -13.60
N ASN A 94 5.35 -2.16 -12.47
CA ASN A 94 6.24 -2.79 -11.48
C ASN A 94 5.68 -2.77 -10.05
N SER A 95 4.46 -2.27 -9.85
CA SER A 95 3.87 -2.12 -8.52
C SER A 95 2.35 -2.31 -8.55
N VAL A 96 1.79 -2.66 -7.41
CA VAL A 96 0.34 -2.58 -7.18
C VAL A 96 0.10 -1.35 -6.32
N ARG A 97 -0.57 -0.35 -6.89
CA ARG A 97 -1.01 0.83 -6.18
C ARG A 97 -2.28 0.52 -5.41
N VAL A 98 -2.28 0.72 -4.11
CA VAL A 98 -3.46 0.63 -3.25
C VAL A 98 -3.96 2.05 -2.98
N ILE A 99 -5.25 2.27 -3.20
CA ILE A 99 -5.88 3.59 -3.05
C ILE A 99 -6.45 3.72 -1.64
N GLY A 100 -5.99 4.73 -0.91
CA GLY A 100 -6.58 5.14 0.36
C GLY A 100 -7.65 6.20 0.15
N TYR A 101 -7.26 7.31 -0.46
CA TYR A 101 -8.13 8.45 -0.76
C TYR A 101 -7.89 8.98 -2.17
N ARG A 102 -8.92 9.55 -2.80
CA ARG A 102 -8.79 10.31 -4.04
C ARG A 102 -9.45 11.68 -3.92
N LEU A 103 -8.80 12.66 -4.54
CA LEU A 103 -9.45 13.92 -4.90
C LEU A 103 -10.35 13.66 -6.10
N THR A 104 -11.61 14.05 -5.97
CA THR A 104 -12.68 13.94 -6.98
C THR A 104 -13.35 15.28 -7.19
#